data_AF-A0A2N5KTJ3-F1
#
_entry.id   AF-A0A2N5KTJ3-F1
#
_cell.length_a   1.000
_cell.length_b   1.000
_cell.length_c   1.000
_cell.angle_alpha   90.00
_cell.angle_beta   90.00
_cell.angle_gamma   90.00
#
_symmetry.space_group_name_H-M   'P 1'
#
loop_
_entity.id
_entity.type
_entity.pdbx_description
1 polymer ?
#
loop_
_entity_poly.entity_id
_entity_poly.type
_entity_poly.pdbx_seq_one_letter_code
_entity_poly.pdbx_strand_id
1 'polypeptide(L)'
;MRASELQRKKLAEFLRELRFRSELSIRGLADLTGLSTRTIVDAESGGRMPRERTVKAILWALNAPPHVVREAAVLMGVELPEGEPATPRRGRSDDDLRVALRHLMTHLGEEVVAEEWRKAFGHGPAEED
;
A
#
# COMPACT_ATOMS: atom_id res chain seq x y z
N MET A 1 10.15 18.13 -23.32
CA MET A 1 9.86 17.50 -22.00
C MET A 1 11.17 16.97 -21.44
N ARG A 2 11.58 17.35 -20.23
CA ARG A 2 12.84 16.85 -19.63
C ARG A 2 12.65 15.38 -19.23
N ALA A 3 13.67 14.53 -19.36
CA ALA A 3 13.58 13.10 -19.02
C ALA A 3 13.02 12.85 -17.59
N SER A 4 13.40 13.71 -16.64
CA SER A 4 12.90 13.66 -15.25
C SER A 4 11.41 13.99 -15.11
N GLU A 5 10.83 14.79 -16.01
CA GLU A 5 9.41 15.10 -16.01
C GLU A 5 8.58 13.91 -16.51
N LEU A 6 9.07 13.23 -17.56
CA LEU A 6 8.45 12.02 -18.08
C LEU A 6 8.45 10.90 -17.03
N GLN A 7 9.56 10.71 -16.31
CA GLN A 7 9.64 9.72 -15.22
C GLN A 7 8.63 10.00 -14.11
N ARG A 8 8.48 11.26 -13.67
CA ARG A 8 7.48 11.62 -12.66
C ARG A 8 6.05 11.33 -13.10
N LYS A 9 5.71 11.65 -14.35
CA LYS A 9 4.37 11.37 -14.90
C LYS A 9 4.10 9.86 -14.99
N LYS A 10 5.07 9.08 -15.48
CA LYS A 10 4.95 7.62 -15.54
C LYS A 10 4.76 6.99 -14.16
N LEU A 11 5.52 7.41 -13.15
CA LEU A 11 5.33 6.93 -11.77
C LEU A 11 3.94 7.27 -11.25
N ALA A 12 3.49 8.51 -11.48
CA ALA A 12 2.19 8.98 -11.02
C ALA A 12 1.03 8.19 -11.65
N GLU A 13 1.10 7.95 -12.96
CA GLU A 13 0.15 7.11 -13.70
C GLU A 13 0.17 5.67 -13.17
N PHE A 14 1.36 5.10 -12.99
CA PHE A 14 1.55 3.75 -12.45
C PHE A 14 0.92 3.57 -11.07
N LEU A 15 1.16 4.50 -10.13
CA LEU A 15 0.57 4.45 -8.78
C LEU A 15 -0.96 4.56 -8.83
N ARG A 16 -1.49 5.43 -9.69
CA ARG A 16 -2.93 5.58 -9.91
C ARG A 16 -3.57 4.31 -10.46
N GLU A 17 -2.94 3.69 -11.46
CA GLU A 17 -3.40 2.43 -12.04
C GLU A 17 -3.39 1.29 -11.03
N LEU A 18 -2.37 1.21 -10.17
CA LEU A 18 -2.35 0.24 -9.08
C LEU A 18 -3.53 0.47 -8.13
N ARG A 19 -3.77 1.71 -7.70
CA ARG A 19 -4.92 2.04 -6.83
C ARG A 19 -6.25 1.66 -7.48
N PHE A 20 -6.43 1.96 -8.76
CA PHE A 20 -7.66 1.61 -9.48
C PHE A 20 -7.84 0.10 -9.65
N ARG A 21 -6.78 -0.64 -9.95
CA ARG A 21 -6.83 -2.12 -10.01
C ARG A 21 -7.15 -2.76 -8.66
N SER A 22 -6.83 -2.08 -7.56
CA SER A 22 -7.21 -2.48 -6.21
C SER A 22 -8.58 -1.95 -5.78
N GLU A 23 -9.34 -1.33 -6.68
CA GLU A 23 -10.69 -0.79 -6.43
C GLU A 23 -10.76 0.25 -5.28
N LEU A 24 -9.63 0.90 -4.97
CA LEU A 24 -9.56 1.85 -3.88
C LEU A 24 -9.85 3.29 -4.33
N SER A 25 -10.69 3.99 -3.56
CA SER A 25 -10.74 5.45 -3.64
C SER A 25 -9.48 6.07 -3.06
N ILE A 26 -9.24 7.36 -3.31
CA ILE A 26 -8.12 8.10 -2.69
C ILE A 26 -8.22 8.04 -1.16
N ARG A 27 -9.44 8.15 -0.62
CA ARG A 27 -9.70 8.03 0.82
C ARG A 27 -9.42 6.60 1.32
N GLY A 28 -9.88 5.59 0.60
CA GLY A 28 -9.62 4.19 0.96
C GLY A 28 -8.13 3.87 1.00
N LEU A 29 -7.34 4.37 0.04
CA LEU A 29 -5.89 4.22 0.08
C LEU A 29 -5.24 5.03 1.20
N ALA A 30 -5.77 6.23 1.53
CA ALA A 30 -5.30 7.03 2.65
C ALA A 30 -5.47 6.27 3.97
N ASP A 31 -6.66 5.73 4.18
CA ASP A 31 -7.00 4.96 5.38
C ASP A 31 -6.11 3.70 5.49
N LEU A 32 -5.83 3.02 4.38
CA LEU A 32 -5.00 1.80 4.36
C LEU A 32 -3.50 2.08 4.59
N THR A 33 -3.00 3.24 4.15
CA THR A 33 -1.57 3.59 4.22
C THR A 33 -1.21 4.46 5.42
N GLY A 34 -2.20 5.05 6.10
CA GLY A 34 -1.99 6.11 7.10
C GLY A 34 -1.48 7.43 6.50
N LEU A 35 -1.45 7.57 5.17
CA LEU A 35 -1.06 8.81 4.50
C LEU A 35 -2.26 9.76 4.38
N SER A 36 -2.00 11.06 4.30
CA SER A 36 -3.08 12.01 4.01
C SER A 36 -3.59 11.82 2.56
N THR A 37 -4.87 12.08 2.33
CA THR A 37 -5.47 12.10 0.98
C THR A 37 -4.71 13.03 0.04
N ARG A 38 -4.24 14.18 0.54
CA ARG A 38 -3.39 15.12 -0.20
C ARG A 38 -2.07 14.49 -0.63
N THR A 39 -1.42 13.72 0.24
CA THR A 39 -0.17 13.03 -0.09
C THR A 39 -0.35 12.05 -1.24
N ILE A 40 -1.49 11.36 -1.29
CA ILE A 40 -1.83 10.43 -2.39
C ILE A 40 -2.12 11.20 -3.67
N VAL A 41 -2.93 12.25 -3.62
CA VAL A 41 -3.20 13.13 -4.78
C VAL A 41 -1.90 13.68 -5.36
N ASP A 42 -1.02 14.21 -4.51
CA ASP A 42 0.27 14.75 -4.92
C ASP A 42 1.13 13.65 -5.58
N ALA A 43 1.12 12.43 -5.03
CA ALA A 43 1.86 11.30 -5.58
C ALA A 43 1.33 10.84 -6.95
N GLU A 44 0.02 10.88 -7.16
CA GLU A 44 -0.62 10.53 -8.42
C GLU A 44 -0.69 11.69 -9.42
N SER A 45 -0.29 12.90 -9.05
CA SER A 45 -0.35 14.08 -9.94
C SER A 45 0.84 14.18 -10.90
N GLY A 46 1.99 13.61 -10.55
CA GLY A 46 3.24 13.79 -11.28
C GLY A 46 3.86 15.19 -11.17
N GLY A 47 3.26 16.09 -10.37
CA GLY A 47 3.76 17.45 -10.18
C GLY A 47 5.13 17.49 -9.51
N ARG A 48 5.41 16.53 -8.61
CA ARG A 48 6.70 16.34 -7.94
C ARG A 48 7.00 14.86 -7.75
N MET A 49 8.28 14.51 -7.60
CA MET A 49 8.67 13.13 -7.30
C MET A 49 8.25 12.82 -5.86
N PRO A 50 7.46 11.75 -5.61
CA PRO A 50 7.15 11.31 -4.26
C PRO A 50 8.41 10.86 -3.53
N ARG A 51 8.38 10.88 -2.20
CA ARG A 51 9.48 10.30 -1.42
C ARG A 51 9.42 8.77 -1.51
N GLU A 52 10.57 8.11 -1.45
CA GLU A 52 10.67 6.65 -1.46
C GLU A 52 9.79 6.00 -0.38
N ARG A 53 9.75 6.58 0.84
CA ARG A 53 8.86 6.13 1.92
C ARG A 53 7.39 6.15 1.54
N THR A 54 6.94 7.17 0.80
CA THR A 54 5.54 7.28 0.33
C THR A 54 5.22 6.19 -0.68
N VAL A 55 6.10 5.97 -1.66
CA VAL A 55 5.92 4.90 -2.67
C VAL A 55 5.91 3.53 -1.99
N LYS A 56 6.85 3.27 -1.07
CA LYS A 56 6.89 2.02 -0.29
C LYS A 56 5.61 1.79 0.52
N ALA A 57 5.09 2.81 1.19
CA ALA A 57 3.84 2.70 1.95
C ALA A 57 2.66 2.31 1.05
N ILE A 58 2.52 2.95 -0.13
CA ILE A 58 1.48 2.63 -1.11
C ILE A 58 1.65 1.19 -1.63
N LEU A 59 2.83 0.83 -2.11
CA LEU A 59 3.08 -0.51 -2.66
C LEU A 59 2.86 -1.62 -1.63
N TRP A 60 3.24 -1.37 -0.38
CA TRP A 60 3.03 -2.34 0.70
C TRP A 60 1.55 -2.49 1.05
N ALA A 61 0.81 -1.39 1.16
CA ALA A 61 -0.63 -1.39 1.40
C ALA A 61 -1.39 -2.14 0.29
N LEU A 62 -0.95 -2.01 -0.96
CA LEU A 62 -1.53 -2.72 -2.10
C LEU A 62 -1.03 -4.16 -2.27
N ASN A 63 -0.21 -4.66 -1.34
CA ASN A 63 0.43 -5.99 -1.41
C ASN A 63 1.13 -6.22 -2.77
N ALA A 64 1.84 -5.20 -3.25
CA ALA A 64 2.44 -5.21 -4.58
C ALA A 64 3.47 -6.35 -4.74
N PRO A 65 3.37 -7.18 -5.79
CA PRO A 65 4.33 -8.26 -6.02
C PRO A 65 5.72 -7.70 -6.37
N PRO A 66 6.79 -8.50 -6.23
CA PRO A 66 8.17 -8.02 -6.41
C PRO A 66 8.43 -7.31 -7.74
N HIS A 67 7.80 -7.75 -8.84
CA HIS A 67 7.98 -7.09 -10.15
C HIS A 67 7.41 -5.67 -10.19
N VAL A 68 6.28 -5.41 -9.53
CA VAL A 68 5.67 -4.07 -9.40
C VAL A 68 6.58 -3.16 -8.56
N VAL A 69 7.18 -3.70 -7.49
CA VAL A 69 8.15 -2.95 -6.67
C VAL A 69 9.37 -2.56 -7.50
N ARG A 70 9.86 -3.47 -8.36
CA ARG A 70 11.00 -3.19 -9.22
C ARG A 70 10.70 -2.09 -10.24
N GLU A 71 9.53 -2.15 -10.86
CA GLU A 71 9.09 -1.14 -11.82
C GLU A 71 9.00 0.25 -11.17
N ALA A 72 8.44 0.35 -9.97
CA ALA A 72 8.40 1.60 -9.22
C ALA A 72 9.80 2.16 -8.92
N ALA A 73 10.77 1.31 -8.58
CA ALA A 73 12.14 1.72 -8.31
C ALA A 73 12.84 2.28 -9.57
N VAL A 74 12.64 1.63 -10.72
CA VAL A 74 13.13 2.12 -12.02
C VAL A 74 12.54 3.50 -12.35
N LEU A 75 11.23 3.68 -12.13
CA LEU A 75 10.55 4.95 -12.36
C LEU A 75 11.01 6.06 -11.40
N MET A 76 11.39 5.69 -10.17
CA MET A 76 11.98 6.57 -9.18
C MET A 76 13.47 6.90 -9.46
N GLY A 77 14.12 6.18 -10.37
CA GLY A 77 15.56 6.30 -10.61
C GLY A 77 16.42 5.77 -9.45
N VAL A 78 15.90 4.81 -8.70
CA VAL A 78 16.61 4.16 -7.59
C VAL A 78 17.19 2.84 -8.11
N GLU A 79 18.51 2.67 -7.99
CA GLU A 79 19.14 1.37 -8.23
C GLU A 79 18.69 0.38 -7.16
N LEU A 80 18.14 -0.75 -7.60
CA LEU A 80 17.83 -1.86 -6.72
C LEU A 80 19.13 -2.63 -6.46
N PRO A 81 19.43 -3.05 -5.22
CA PRO A 81 20.51 -3.98 -5.00
C PRO A 81 20.24 -5.27 -5.80
N GLU A 82 21.22 -5.71 -6.58
CA GLU A 82 21.20 -7.02 -7.22
C GLU A 82 21.30 -8.08 -6.13
N GLY A 83 20.20 -8.80 -5.91
CA GLY A 83 20.17 -9.93 -4.98
C GLY A 83 19.27 -9.68 -3.78
N GLU A 84 18.34 -10.62 -3.62
CA GLU A 84 17.36 -10.77 -2.55
C GLU A 84 16.17 -9.79 -2.56
N PRO A 85 14.92 -10.30 -2.62
CA PRO A 85 13.77 -9.47 -2.28
C PRO A 85 14.01 -8.96 -0.87
N ALA A 86 13.86 -7.64 -0.66
CA ALA A 86 13.93 -7.06 0.67
C ALA A 86 13.14 -7.95 1.63
N THR A 87 13.87 -8.67 2.49
CA THR A 87 13.24 -9.48 3.53
C THR A 87 12.27 -8.55 4.25
N PRO A 88 11.02 -8.97 4.48
CA PRO A 88 10.08 -8.12 5.19
C PRO A 88 10.76 -7.74 6.50
N ARG A 89 11.08 -6.45 6.67
CA ARG A 89 11.51 -5.94 7.96
C ARG A 89 10.35 -6.28 8.89
N ARG A 90 10.56 -7.29 9.76
CA ARG A 90 9.65 -7.61 10.86
C ARG A 90 9.26 -6.29 11.51
N GLY A 91 7.98 -5.97 11.43
CA GLY A 91 7.46 -4.68 11.85
C GLY A 91 6.12 -4.34 11.21
N ARG A 92 5.17 -5.28 11.20
CA ARG A 92 3.86 -4.87 11.70
C ARG A 92 3.94 -5.06 13.19
N SER A 93 3.68 -4.01 13.97
CA SER A 93 3.09 -4.28 15.28
C SER A 93 1.77 -5.00 15.02
N ASP A 94 1.34 -5.88 15.91
CA ASP A 94 0.03 -6.54 15.79
C ASP A 94 -1.11 -5.51 15.58
N ASP A 95 -0.91 -4.27 16.02
CA ASP A 95 -1.82 -3.14 15.81
C ASP A 95 -2.00 -2.75 14.33
N ASP A 96 -0.96 -2.80 13.51
CA ASP A 96 -1.07 -2.50 12.07
C ASP A 96 -1.78 -3.63 11.30
N LEU A 97 -1.62 -4.89 11.76
CA LEU A 97 -2.46 -6.01 11.28
C LEU A 97 -3.90 -5.78 11.69
N ARG A 98 -4.15 -5.41 12.95
CA ARG A 98 -5.50 -5.17 13.49
C ARG A 98 -6.23 -4.06 12.77
N VAL A 99 -5.56 -2.95 12.43
CA VAL A 99 -6.19 -1.84 11.69
C VAL A 99 -6.53 -2.26 10.25
N ALA A 100 -5.59 -2.91 9.56
CA ALA A 100 -5.83 -3.41 8.20
C ALA A 100 -6.94 -4.47 8.17
N LEU A 101 -6.95 -5.38 9.16
CA LEU A 101 -7.98 -6.39 9.32
C LEU A 101 -9.32 -5.73 9.62
N ARG A 102 -9.39 -4.80 10.59
CA ARG A 102 -10.61 -4.02 10.90
C ARG A 102 -11.18 -3.29 9.69
N HIS A 103 -10.34 -2.75 8.81
CA HIS A 103 -10.78 -2.11 7.57
C HIS A 103 -11.34 -3.10 6.53
N LEU A 104 -10.72 -4.26 6.38
CA LEU A 104 -11.24 -5.40 5.61
C LEU A 104 -12.57 -5.89 6.20
N MET A 105 -12.68 -5.88 7.53
CA MET A 105 -13.85 -6.34 8.27
C MET A 105 -15.09 -5.45 8.05
N THR A 106 -14.90 -4.14 7.91
CA THR A 106 -15.99 -3.19 7.62
C THR A 106 -16.67 -3.44 6.26
N HIS A 107 -16.03 -4.15 5.33
CA HIS A 107 -16.54 -4.36 3.97
C HIS A 107 -17.07 -5.79 3.71
N LEU A 108 -16.71 -6.77 4.54
CA LEU A 108 -17.04 -8.18 4.31
C LEU A 108 -18.26 -8.70 5.10
N GLY A 109 -18.85 -7.85 5.96
CA GLY A 109 -19.96 -8.24 6.84
C GLY A 109 -19.49 -9.00 8.08
N GLU A 110 -20.14 -8.77 9.22
CA GLU A 110 -19.68 -9.22 10.55
C GLU A 110 -19.46 -10.74 10.68
N GLU A 111 -20.20 -11.56 9.91
CA GLU A 111 -20.08 -13.02 9.97
C GLU A 111 -18.80 -13.55 9.33
N VAL A 112 -18.46 -13.09 8.12
CA VAL A 112 -17.24 -13.50 7.40
C VAL A 112 -16.01 -13.13 8.21
N VAL A 113 -16.09 -11.97 8.84
CA VAL A 113 -15.09 -11.42 9.71
C VAL A 113 -14.84 -12.27 10.95
N ALA A 114 -15.89 -12.67 11.65
CA ALA A 114 -15.76 -13.47 12.85
C ALA A 114 -15.20 -14.88 12.54
N GLU A 115 -15.54 -15.43 11.38
CA GLU A 115 -15.02 -16.71 10.91
C GLU A 115 -13.51 -16.63 10.58
N GLU A 116 -13.10 -15.67 9.77
CA GLU A 116 -11.70 -15.51 9.38
C GLU A 116 -10.81 -15.11 10.57
N TRP A 117 -11.34 -14.31 11.51
CA TRP A 117 -10.63 -13.99 12.75
C TRP A 117 -10.40 -15.24 13.61
N ARG A 118 -11.43 -16.08 13.79
CA ARG A 118 -11.28 -17.36 14.52
C ARG A 118 -10.25 -18.28 13.84
N LYS A 119 -10.20 -18.34 12.51
CA LYS A 119 -9.20 -19.13 11.78
C LYS A 119 -7.79 -18.60 12.00
N ALA A 120 -7.61 -17.28 12.02
CA ALA A 120 -6.30 -16.64 12.14
C ALA A 120 -5.75 -16.62 13.58
N PHE A 121 -6.62 -16.37 14.56
CA PHE A 121 -6.22 -16.09 15.95
C PHE A 121 -6.79 -17.07 16.98
N GLY A 122 -7.70 -17.97 16.58
CA GLY A 122 -8.25 -19.02 17.44
C GLY A 122 -9.38 -18.58 18.39
N HIS A 123 -9.72 -17.29 18.46
CA HIS A 123 -10.79 -16.73 19.29
C HIS A 123 -11.63 -15.74 18.49
N GLY A 124 -12.72 -15.22 19.05
CA GLY A 124 -13.50 -14.14 18.42
C GLY A 124 -12.91 -12.75 18.66
N PRO A 125 -13.18 -11.75 17.79
CA PRO A 125 -12.73 -10.37 17.99
C PRO A 125 -13.39 -9.67 19.19
N ALA A 126 -14.47 -10.22 19.74
CA ALA A 126 -15.18 -9.70 20.91
C ALA A 126 -14.75 -10.38 22.24
N GLU A 127 -13.76 -11.28 22.19
CA GLU A 127 -13.28 -12.04 23.35
C GLU A 127 -11.93 -11.53 23.89
N GLU A 128 -11.37 -10.47 23.29
CA GLU A 128 -10.23 -9.70 23.83
C GLU A 128 -10.76 -8.50 24.66
N ASP A 129 -11.17 -8.75 25.90
CA ASP A 129 -11.34 -7.70 26.94
C ASP A 129 -10.09 -7.60 27.82
#